data_AF-A0A1F8MHE7-F1
#
_entry.id   AF-A0A1F8MHE7-F1
#
_cell.length_a   1.000
_cell.length_b   1.000
_cell.length_c   1.000
_cell.angle_alpha   90.00
_cell.angle_beta   90.00
_cell.angle_gamma   90.00
#
_symmetry.space_group_name_H-M   'P 1'
#
loop_
_entity.id
_entity.type
_entity.pdbx_description
1 polymer ?
#
loop_
_entity_poly.entity_id
_entity_poly.type
_entity_poly.pdbx_seq_one_letter_code
_entity_poly.pdbx_strand_id
1 'polypeptide(L)' 'MWYMHEISGWWMVFGSIGMVIFWGGFIALAVWGIRRLFSENNVRQSPIDIAKERYARGEITDKQLEQLKKKL' A
#
# COMPACT_ATOMS: atom_id res chain seq x y z
N MET A 1 14.54 51.02 4.45
CA MET A 1 15.00 49.78 3.80
C MET A 1 14.47 48.56 4.56
N TRP A 2 13.14 48.41 4.66
CA TRP A 2 12.49 47.37 5.49
C TRP A 2 11.50 46.48 4.69
N TYR A 3 11.22 46.83 3.44
CA TYR A 3 10.23 46.11 2.60
C TYR A 3 10.80 44.93 1.80
N MET A 4 12.13 44.76 1.77
CA MET A 4 12.78 43.70 0.98
C MET A 4 12.86 42.37 1.72
N HIS A 5 12.55 42.33 3.01
CA HIS A 5 12.65 41.11 3.84
C HIS A 5 11.34 40.31 3.93
N GLU A 6 10.19 40.90 3.61
CA GLU A 6 8.90 40.19 3.67
C GLU A 6 8.62 39.36 2.42
N ILE A 7 9.10 39.82 1.26
CA ILE A 7 8.89 39.13 -0.03
C ILE A 7 9.70 37.82 -0.10
N SER A 8 10.85 37.75 0.58
CA SER A 8 11.69 36.53 0.61
C SER A 8 11.10 35.42 1.48
N GLY A 9 10.42 35.77 2.58
CA GLY A 9 9.78 34.80 3.47
C GLY A 9 8.58 34.10 2.82
N TRP A 10 7.73 34.85 2.11
CA TRP A 10 6.58 34.29 1.38
C TRP A 10 6.99 33.33 0.28
N TRP A 11 8.06 33.64 -0.47
CA TRP A 11 8.62 32.76 -1.48
C TRP A 11 9.17 31.47 -0.90
N MET A 12 9.82 31.54 0.27
CA MET A 12 10.34 30.36 0.96
C MET A 12 9.20 29.43 1.44
N VAL A 13 8.11 30.00 1.96
CA VAL A 13 6.92 29.22 2.36
C VAL A 13 6.28 28.56 1.14
N PHE A 14 6.09 29.30 0.03
CA PHE A 14 5.53 28.73 -1.20
C PHE A 14 6.39 27.60 -1.76
N GLY A 15 7.72 27.75 -1.77
CA GLY A 15 8.66 26.71 -2.19
C GLY A 15 8.60 25.47 -1.28
N SER A 16 8.53 25.68 0.04
CA SER A 16 8.46 24.57 1.01
C SER A 16 7.15 23.78 0.89
N ILE A 17 6.02 24.47 0.66
CA ILE A 17 4.71 23.85 0.45
C ILE A 17 4.72 23.03 -0.83
N GLY A 18 5.27 23.55 -1.92
CA GLY A 18 5.40 22.82 -3.18
C GLY A 18 6.19 21.51 -3.02
N MET A 19 7.28 21.55 -2.26
CA MET A 19 8.09 20.37 -1.96
C MET A 19 7.32 19.33 -1.14
N VAL A 20 6.60 19.76 -0.10
CA VAL A 20 5.78 18.86 0.74
C VAL A 20 4.62 18.27 -0.05
N ILE A 21 3.98 19.03 -0.93
CA ILE A 21 2.93 18.51 -1.82
C ILE A 21 3.50 17.50 -2.80
N PHE A 22 4.68 17.76 -3.36
CA PHE A 22 5.33 16.83 -4.28
C PHE A 22 5.66 15.49 -3.60
N TRP A 23 6.34 15.53 -2.44
CA TRP A 23 6.67 14.31 -1.69
C TRP A 23 5.44 13.64 -1.09
N GLY A 24 4.53 14.42 -0.52
CA GLY A 24 3.27 13.93 0.03
C GLY A 24 2.40 13.27 -1.03
N GLY A 25 2.30 13.89 -2.21
CA GLY A 25 1.61 13.35 -3.38
C GLY A 25 2.27 12.08 -3.91
N PHE A 26 3.60 12.05 -4.02
CA PHE A 26 4.35 10.86 -4.43
C PHE A 26 4.12 9.68 -3.47
N ILE A 27 4.24 9.93 -2.16
CA ILE A 27 3.98 8.91 -1.13
C ILE A 27 2.51 8.46 -1.18
N ALA A 28 1.56 9.39 -1.31
CA ALA A 28 0.15 9.07 -1.41
C ALA A 28 -0.14 8.20 -2.64
N LEU A 29 0.47 8.50 -3.79
CA LEU A 29 0.35 7.70 -5.01
C LEU A 29 0.97 6.31 -4.86
N ALA A 30 2.15 6.21 -4.24
CA ALA A 30 2.78 4.92 -3.96
C ALA A 30 1.91 4.07 -3.03
N VAL A 31 1.43 4.65 -1.92
CA VAL A 31 0.53 3.95 -0.98
C VAL A 31 -0.80 3.61 -1.65
N TRP A 32 -1.37 4.48 -2.47
CA TRP A 32 -2.60 4.21 -3.20
C TRP A 32 -2.42 3.08 -4.21
N GLY A 33 -1.32 3.07 -4.97
CA GLY A 33 -1.00 2.00 -5.91
C GLY A 33 -0.79 0.66 -5.23
N ILE A 34 -0.01 0.63 -4.14
CA ILE A 34 0.17 -0.56 -3.30
C ILE A 34 -1.18 -0.98 -2.72
N ARG A 35 -1.97 -0.09 -2.12
CA ARG A 35 -3.29 -0.43 -1.59
C ARG A 35 -4.23 -0.95 -2.66
N ARG A 36 -4.17 -0.47 -3.90
CA ARG A 36 -5.00 -0.98 -4.99
C ARG A 36 -4.61 -2.42 -5.35
N LEU A 37 -3.32 -2.66 -5.57
CA LEU A 37 -2.78 -3.98 -5.91
C LEU A 37 -2.94 -4.99 -4.76
N PHE A 38 -2.72 -4.55 -3.53
CA PHE A 38 -2.87 -5.38 -2.34
C PHE A 38 -4.30 -5.47 -1.85
N SER A 39 -5.22 -4.55 -2.17
CA SER A 39 -6.64 -4.71 -1.81
C SER A 39 -7.37 -5.69 -2.73
N GLU A 40 -6.93 -5.85 -3.98
CA GLU A 40 -7.35 -7.00 -4.80
C GLU A 40 -6.73 -8.32 -4.32
N ASN A 41 -5.52 -8.29 -3.75
CA ASN A 41 -4.82 -9.48 -3.26
C ASN A 41 -5.02 -9.81 -1.76
N ASN A 42 -5.56 -8.89 -0.94
CA ASN A 42 -5.75 -9.10 0.51
C ASN A 42 -6.98 -9.95 0.84
N VAL A 43 -7.78 -10.31 -0.16
CA VAL A 43 -8.79 -11.37 0.02
C VAL A 43 -8.16 -12.77 -0.17
N ARG A 44 -6.86 -12.87 -0.49
CA ARG A 44 -6.19 -14.13 -0.87
C ARG A 44 -4.88 -14.48 -0.15
N GLN A 45 -4.44 -13.70 0.85
CA GLN A 45 -3.75 -14.30 2.01
C GLN A 45 -4.73 -15.05 2.93
N SER A 46 -5.95 -15.24 2.42
CA SER A 46 -6.98 -16.14 2.90
C SER A 46 -6.41 -17.55 3.15
N PRO A 47 -6.97 -18.29 4.13
CA PRO A 47 -6.65 -19.66 4.60
C PRO A 47 -6.03 -20.71 3.65
N ILE A 48 -6.01 -20.49 2.34
CA ILE A 48 -5.26 -21.27 1.36
C ILE A 48 -3.77 -21.34 1.67
N ASP A 49 -3.10 -20.24 2.04
CA ASP A 49 -1.65 -20.29 2.31
C ASP A 49 -1.34 -21.15 3.55
N ILE A 50 -2.18 -21.06 4.58
CA ILE A 50 -2.12 -21.91 5.78
C ILE A 50 -2.46 -23.38 5.43
N ALA A 51 -3.44 -23.60 4.56
CA ALA A 51 -3.82 -24.95 4.11
C ALA A 51 -2.73 -25.59 3.24
N LYS A 52 -1.99 -24.79 2.45
CA LYS A 52 -0.88 -25.25 1.61
C LYS A 52 0.31 -25.69 2.45
N GLU A 53 0.58 -24.98 3.54
CA GLU A 53 1.61 -25.36 4.51
C GLU A 53 1.24 -26.67 5.23
N ARG A 54 -0.04 -26.86 5.61
CA ARG A 54 -0.53 -28.11 6.22
C ARG A 54 -0.63 -29.28 5.24
N TYR A 55 -0.91 -29.02 3.97
CA TYR A 55 -0.84 -30.02 2.90
C TYR A 55 0.60 -30.52 2.71
N ALA A 56 1.59 -29.63 2.72
CA ALA A 56 3.00 -30.00 2.64
C ALA A 56 3.46 -30.83 3.86
N ARG A 57 2.82 -30.63 5.03
CA ARG A 57 2.99 -31.45 6.23
C ARG A 57 2.21 -32.78 6.18
N GLY A 58 1.38 -33.01 5.15
CA GLY A 58 0.57 -34.21 4.98
C GLY A 58 -0.68 -34.29 5.88
N GLU A 59 -1.01 -33.22 6.60
CA GLU A 59 -2.14 -33.18 7.54
C GLU A 59 -3.50 -33.00 6.84
N ILE A 60 -3.50 -32.63 5.56
CA ILE A 60 -4.71 -32.30 4.78
C ILE A 60 -4.64 -33.03 3.43
N THR A 61 -5.74 -33.68 3.02
CA THR A 61 -5.89 -34.36 1.73
C THR A 61 -6.27 -33.37 0.60
N ASP A 62 -5.82 -33.64 -0.63
CA ASP A 62 -6.08 -32.82 -1.84
C ASP A 62 -7.52 -32.32 -1.97
N LYS A 63 -8.49 -33.17 -1.64
CA LYS A 63 -9.93 -32.86 -1.71
C LYS A 63 -10.34 -31.65 -0.84
N GLN A 64 -9.72 -31.48 0.32
CA GLN A 64 -10.03 -30.35 1.23
C GLN A 64 -9.40 -29.05 0.73
N LEU A 65 -8.22 -29.13 0.12
CA LEU A 65 -7.55 -28.00 -0.52
C LEU A 65 -8.35 -27.51 -1.74
N GLU A 66 -8.90 -28.44 -2.52
CA GLU A 66 -9.73 -28.14 -3.68
C GLU A 66 -11.07 -27.49 -3.31
N GLN A 67 -11.71 -27.94 -2.23
CA GLN A 67 -12.93 -27.31 -1.71
C GLN A 67 -12.69 -25.89 -1.21
N LEU A 68 -11.55 -25.61 -0.57
CA LEU A 68 -11.17 -24.26 -0.15
C LEU A 68 -10.97 -23.33 -1.35
N LYS A 69 -10.28 -23.82 -2.39
CA LYS A 69 -10.05 -23.07 -3.63
C LYS A 69 -11.34 -22.74 -4.38
N LYS A 70 -12.36 -23.60 -4.27
CA LYS A 70 -13.64 -23.45 -4.97
C LYS A 70 -14.64 -22.56 -4.22
N LYS A 71 -14.38 -22.26 -2.95
CA LYS A 71 -15.24 -21.42 -2.08
C LYS A 71 -14.82 -19.94 -2.05
N LEU A 72 -13.68 -19.62 -2.68
CA LEU A 72 -13.15 -18.27 -2.96
C LEU A 72 -13.36 -17.91 -4.42
#